data_AF-A0A737RSE3-F1
#
_entry.id   AF-A0A737RSE3-F1
#
_cell.length_a   1.000
_cell.length_b   1.000
_cell.length_c   1.000
_cell.angle_alpha   90.00
_cell.angle_beta   90.00
_cell.angle_gamma   90.00
#
_symmetry.space_group_name_H-M   'P 1'
#
loop_
_entity.id
_entity.type
_entity.pdbx_description
1 polymer ?
#
loop_
_entity_poly.entity_id
_entity_poly.type
_entity_poly.pdbx_seq_one_letter_code
_entity_poly.pdbx_strand_id
1 'polypeptide(L)'
;TTVTATCTGLVGTLIPAGSMAQDEAGYKYVSLSDATIGASGQVDVVFLNLSTGPVGCPAGTLNKIYKAIPGWSGVTNASAGVPGSDEETRADFENRRRNSVARNARNILEAIRGEILSTVENVVDVYVTHNPK
;
A
#
# COMPACT_ATOMS: atom_id res chain seq x y z
N THR A 1 4.72 -1.14 2.11
CA THR A 1 5.53 -1.08 0.87
C THR A 1 6.22 -2.39 0.63
N THR A 2 6.19 -2.89 -0.61
CA THR A 2 6.99 -4.05 -1.05
C THR A 2 7.99 -3.63 -2.12
N VAL A 3 9.19 -4.20 -2.06
CA VAL A 3 10.30 -3.87 -2.95
C VAL A 3 11.02 -5.14 -3.37
N THR A 4 11.31 -5.27 -4.67
CA THR A 4 12.03 -6.42 -5.21
C THR A 4 13.52 -6.11 -5.20
N ALA A 5 14.30 -6.78 -4.34
CA ALA A 5 15.73 -6.56 -4.25
C ALA A 5 16.52 -7.79 -4.69
N THR A 6 17.60 -7.54 -5.41
CA THR A 6 18.59 -8.52 -5.82
C THR A 6 19.59 -8.72 -4.69
N CYS A 7 19.55 -9.91 -4.08
CA CYS A 7 20.52 -10.37 -3.11
C CYS A 7 21.69 -11.04 -3.82
N THR A 8 22.92 -10.76 -3.37
CA THR A 8 24.15 -11.34 -3.92
C THR A 8 24.94 -12.05 -2.82
N GLY A 9 25.66 -13.11 -3.19
CA GLY A 9 26.36 -13.94 -2.21
C GLY A 9 26.90 -15.24 -2.77
N LEU A 10 27.21 -16.16 -1.88
CA LEU A 10 27.78 -17.46 -2.21
C LEU A 10 26.72 -18.36 -2.85
N VAL A 11 27.07 -18.98 -3.98
CA VAL A 11 26.19 -19.88 -4.73
C VAL A 11 25.71 -21.04 -3.85
N GLY A 12 24.40 -21.27 -3.82
CA GLY A 12 23.78 -22.28 -2.95
C GLY A 12 23.44 -21.79 -1.54
N THR A 13 23.66 -20.50 -1.24
CA THR A 13 23.18 -19.91 0.03
C THR A 13 21.67 -19.75 -0.01
N LEU A 14 21.00 -20.29 1.01
CA LEU A 14 19.57 -20.08 1.23
C LEU A 14 19.37 -18.80 2.05
N ILE A 15 18.59 -17.87 1.51
CA ILE A 15 18.05 -16.71 2.22
C ILE A 15 16.67 -17.10 2.71
N PRO A 16 16.47 -17.44 3.99
CA PRO A 16 15.16 -17.80 4.50
C PRO A 16 14.20 -16.60 4.49
N ALA A 17 12.90 -16.87 4.45
CA ALA A 17 11.88 -15.87 4.77
C ALA A 17 12.13 -15.31 6.19
N GLY A 18 11.95 -14.00 6.38
CA GLY A 18 12.28 -13.33 7.64
C GLY A 18 13.69 -12.71 7.69
N SER A 19 14.46 -12.80 6.60
CA SER A 19 15.78 -12.15 6.48
C SER A 19 15.60 -10.63 6.42
N MET A 20 16.45 -9.89 7.14
CA MET A 20 16.28 -8.44 7.30
C MET A 20 17.36 -7.65 6.56
N ALA A 21 16.92 -6.70 5.74
CA ALA A 21 17.73 -5.69 5.07
C ALA A 21 17.36 -4.29 5.59
N GLN A 22 18.26 -3.33 5.43
CA GLN A 22 18.05 -1.94 5.81
C GLN A 22 18.39 -1.02 4.62
N ASP A 23 17.61 0.04 4.44
CA ASP A 23 17.95 1.08 3.47
C ASP A 23 18.85 2.18 4.09
N GLU A 24 19.30 3.09 3.24
CA GLU A 24 20.13 4.23 3.65
C GLU A 24 19.42 5.21 4.60
N ALA A 25 18.09 5.32 4.50
CA ALA A 25 17.27 6.14 5.40
C ALA A 25 17.02 5.47 6.76
N GLY A 26 17.40 4.21 6.91
CA GLY A 26 17.30 3.44 8.14
C GLY A 26 16.05 2.56 8.26
N TYR A 27 15.20 2.50 7.24
CA TYR A 27 14.02 1.62 7.24
C TYR A 27 14.44 0.16 7.10
N LYS A 28 13.72 -0.71 7.80
CA LYS A 28 13.99 -2.15 7.84
C LYS A 28 12.99 -2.89 6.98
N TYR A 29 13.50 -3.79 6.14
CA TYR A 29 12.71 -4.61 5.26
C TYR A 29 12.96 -6.09 5.56
N VAL A 30 11.92 -6.91 5.43
CA VAL A 30 11.94 -8.34 5.72
C VAL A 30 11.62 -9.14 4.46
N SER A 31 12.35 -10.22 4.18
CA SER A 31 12.05 -11.10 3.05
C SER A 31 10.74 -11.86 3.30
N LEU A 32 9.86 -11.87 2.30
CA LEU A 32 8.56 -12.56 2.36
C LEU A 32 8.67 -14.05 2.04
N SER A 33 9.62 -14.40 1.16
CA SER A 33 9.84 -15.76 0.70
C SER A 33 11.28 -16.18 0.99
N ASP A 34 11.49 -17.48 1.08
CA ASP A 34 12.80 -18.08 0.97
C ASP A 34 13.29 -18.00 -0.48
N ALA A 35 14.59 -17.77 -0.64
CA ALA A 35 15.22 -17.63 -1.94
C ALA A 35 16.64 -18.20 -1.90
N THR A 36 17.01 -19.00 -2.88
CA THR A 36 18.36 -19.58 -2.97
C THR A 36 19.18 -18.86 -4.01
N ILE A 37 20.41 -18.49 -3.66
CA ILE A 37 21.34 -17.86 -4.58
C ILE A 37 21.75 -18.89 -5.66
N GLY A 38 21.38 -18.62 -6.91
CA GLY A 38 21.68 -19.48 -8.05
C GLY A 38 23.16 -19.43 -8.46
N ALA A 39 23.51 -20.15 -9.52
CA ALA A 39 24.88 -20.22 -10.06
C ALA A 39 25.45 -18.85 -10.51
N SER A 40 24.59 -17.87 -10.76
CA SER A 40 24.96 -16.48 -11.05
C SER A 40 25.49 -15.70 -9.84
N GLY A 41 25.37 -16.26 -8.62
CA GLY A 41 25.73 -15.55 -7.38
C GLY A 41 24.75 -14.44 -6.99
N GLN A 42 23.57 -14.39 -7.64
CA GLN A 42 22.51 -13.40 -7.37
C GLN A 42 21.13 -14.07 -7.37
N VAL A 43 20.18 -13.49 -6.64
CA VAL A 43 18.77 -13.90 -6.62
C VAL A 43 17.87 -12.71 -6.32
N ASP A 44 16.71 -12.63 -6.98
CA ASP A 44 15.71 -11.59 -6.72
C ASP A 44 14.74 -12.06 -5.64
N VAL A 45 14.56 -11.22 -4.60
CA VAL A 45 13.72 -11.52 -3.44
C VAL A 45 12.81 -10.34 -3.17
N VAL A 46 11.55 -10.61 -2.84
CA VAL A 46 10.61 -9.56 -2.44
C VAL A 46 10.76 -9.28 -0.95
N PHE A 47 11.08 -8.03 -0.64
CA PHE A 47 11.19 -7.51 0.71
C PHE A 47 9.98 -6.62 1.04
N LEU A 48 9.48 -6.77 2.26
CA LEU A 48 8.38 -5.98 2.81
C LEU A 48 8.92 -5.01 3.86
N ASN A 49 8.57 -3.74 3.77
CA ASN A 49 8.95 -2.75 4.78
C ASN A 49 8.18 -3.00 6.09
N LEU A 50 8.89 -3.07 7.22
CA LEU A 50 8.29 -3.20 8.56
C LEU A 50 7.73 -1.89 9.09
N SER A 51 8.16 -0.74 8.55
CA SER A 51 7.59 0.56 8.92
C SER A 51 6.26 0.75 8.20
N THR A 52 5.23 1.07 8.97
CA THR A 52 3.92 1.55 8.48
C THR A 52 4.07 2.97 7.93
N GLY A 53 3.47 3.25 6.77
CA GLY A 53 3.45 4.56 6.12
C GLY A 53 3.74 4.52 4.61
N PRO A 54 3.67 5.67 3.92
CA PRO A 54 3.91 5.80 2.49
C PRO A 54 5.41 5.89 2.23
N VAL A 55 6.16 4.95 2.82
CA VAL A 55 7.61 4.88 2.69
C VAL A 55 7.89 4.25 1.33
N GLY A 56 8.13 5.09 0.32
CA GLY A 56 8.68 4.64 -0.94
C GLY A 56 10.13 4.20 -0.75
N CYS A 57 10.52 3.10 -1.39
CA CYS A 57 11.91 2.67 -1.46
C CYS A 57 12.43 2.96 -2.88
N PRO A 58 13.18 4.05 -3.11
CA PRO A 58 13.76 4.34 -4.41
C PRO A 58 14.73 3.23 -4.85
N ALA A 59 14.95 3.09 -6.16
CA ALA A 59 15.97 2.20 -6.68
C ALA A 59 17.35 2.54 -6.09
N GLY A 60 18.12 1.53 -5.69
CA GLY A 60 19.47 1.66 -5.15
C GLY A 60 19.57 1.98 -3.66
N THR A 61 18.46 2.27 -2.97
CA THR A 61 18.50 2.67 -1.54
C THR A 61 18.63 1.52 -0.56
N LEU A 62 18.18 0.32 -0.93
CA LEU A 62 18.30 -0.89 -0.12
C LEU A 62 19.68 -1.52 -0.34
N ASN A 63 20.68 -1.07 0.42
CA ASN A 63 22.08 -1.47 0.23
C ASN A 63 22.77 -2.07 1.48
N LYS A 64 22.09 -2.11 2.64
CA LYS A 64 22.65 -2.65 3.89
C LYS A 64 21.96 -3.93 4.32
N ILE A 65 22.75 -4.92 4.71
CA ILE A 65 22.25 -6.15 5.34
C ILE A 65 22.13 -5.89 6.84
N TYR A 66 20.93 -6.02 7.40
CA TYR A 66 20.70 -5.81 8.83
C TYR A 66 21.02 -7.07 9.65
N LYS A 67 20.58 -8.23 9.18
CA LYS A 67 20.85 -9.52 9.82
C LYS A 67 21.74 -10.35 8.90
N ALA A 68 23.03 -10.39 9.21
CA ALA A 68 24.00 -11.15 8.44
C ALA A 68 23.66 -12.65 8.50
N ILE A 69 23.50 -13.26 7.33
CA ILE A 69 23.35 -14.70 7.16
C ILE A 69 24.65 -15.21 6.52
N PRO A 70 25.23 -16.32 7.00
CA PRO A 70 26.42 -16.90 6.38
C PRO A 70 26.19 -17.15 4.88
N GLY A 71 26.99 -16.51 4.02
CA GLY A 71 26.88 -16.61 2.56
C GLY A 71 26.11 -15.49 1.87
N TRP A 72 25.40 -14.62 2.61
CA TRP A 72 24.78 -13.42 2.04
C TRP A 72 25.75 -12.24 2.10
N SER A 73 26.15 -11.71 0.94
CA SER A 73 27.21 -10.70 0.83
C SER A 73 26.71 -9.29 0.50
N GLY A 74 25.60 -9.17 -0.22
CA GLY A 74 25.03 -7.88 -0.57
C GLY A 74 23.55 -7.93 -0.87
N VAL A 75 22.90 -6.77 -0.79
CA VAL A 75 21.54 -6.55 -1.27
C VAL A 75 21.53 -5.25 -2.04
N THR A 76 20.89 -5.24 -3.20
CA THR A 76 20.68 -4.04 -4.00
C THR A 76 19.30 -4.11 -4.62
N ASN A 77 18.63 -2.97 -4.75
CA ASN A 77 17.34 -2.92 -5.38
C ASN A 77 17.44 -2.19 -6.73
N ALA A 78 17.20 -2.89 -7.83
CA ALA A 78 17.26 -2.30 -9.17
C ALA A 78 16.05 -1.41 -9.52
N SER A 79 14.90 -1.59 -8.86
CA SER A 79 13.63 -0.96 -9.23
C SER A 79 12.98 -0.23 -8.05
N ALA A 80 12.30 0.90 -8.26
CA ALA A 80 11.60 1.53 -7.15
C ALA A 80 10.53 0.57 -6.57
N GLY A 81 10.51 0.41 -5.25
CA GLY A 81 9.50 -0.36 -4.54
C GLY A 81 8.13 0.30 -4.63
N VAL A 82 7.09 -0.52 -4.67
CA VAL A 82 5.70 -0.04 -4.73
C VAL A 82 5.34 0.52 -3.34
N PRO A 83 5.12 1.84 -3.20
CA PRO A 83 4.70 2.42 -1.94
C PRO A 83 3.40 1.76 -1.48
N GLY A 84 3.36 1.39 -0.19
CA GLY A 84 2.11 0.95 0.42
C GLY A 84 1.11 2.09 0.52
N SER A 85 -0.15 1.75 0.71
CA SER A 85 -1.17 2.72 1.09
C SER A 85 -1.01 3.09 2.57
N ASP A 86 -1.33 4.34 2.91
CA ASP A 86 -1.44 4.76 4.30
C ASP A 86 -2.48 3.91 5.05
N GLU A 87 -2.25 3.63 6.34
CA GLU A 87 -3.30 3.09 7.21
C GLU A 87 -4.49 4.04 7.23
N GLU A 88 -5.71 3.51 7.05
CA GLU A 88 -6.97 4.28 7.11
C GLU A 88 -7.00 5.07 8.42
N THR A 89 -6.84 6.40 8.34
CA THR A 89 -6.84 7.24 9.53
C THR A 89 -8.25 7.36 10.10
N ARG A 90 -8.36 7.59 11.41
CA ARG A 90 -9.65 7.79 12.09
C ARG A 90 -10.51 8.88 11.44
N ALA A 91 -9.88 9.90 10.87
CA ALA A 91 -10.55 10.98 10.14
C ALA A 91 -11.23 10.49 8.85
N ASP A 92 -10.59 9.58 8.11
CA ASP A 92 -11.15 8.97 6.91
C ASP A 92 -12.29 8.00 7.25
N PHE A 93 -12.16 7.27 8.37
CA PHE A 93 -13.25 6.45 8.89
C PHE A 93 -14.46 7.30 9.29
N GLU A 94 -14.25 8.44 9.96
CA GLU A 94 -15.32 9.37 10.34
C GLU A 94 -15.98 10.04 9.13
N ASN A 95 -15.21 10.42 8.10
CA ASN A 95 -15.75 10.93 6.84
C ASN A 95 -16.56 9.86 6.09
N ARG A 96 -16.07 8.61 6.03
CA ARG A 96 -16.85 7.49 5.47
C ARG A 96 -18.12 7.25 6.29
N ARG A 97 -18.05 7.32 7.62
CA ARG A 97 -19.20 7.16 8.51
C ARG A 97 -20.22 8.27 8.27
N ARG A 98 -19.79 9.53 8.20
CA ARG A 98 -20.66 10.69 7.89
C ARG A 98 -21.33 10.53 6.52
N ASN A 99 -20.58 10.13 5.49
CA ASN A 99 -21.12 9.91 4.15
C ASN A 99 -22.09 8.72 4.09
N SER A 100 -21.84 7.66 4.87
CA SER A 100 -22.75 6.51 5.00
C SER A 100 -24.06 6.89 5.71
N VAL A 101 -23.96 7.68 6.79
CA VAL A 101 -25.13 8.18 7.53
C VAL A 101 -25.95 9.16 6.69
N ALA A 102 -25.31 10.06 5.93
CA ALA A 102 -25.99 11.01 5.05
C ALA A 102 -26.74 10.30 3.90
N ARG A 103 -26.21 9.19 3.35
CA ARG A 103 -26.93 8.37 2.36
C ARG A 103 -28.13 7.63 2.94
N ASN A 104 -28.13 7.32 4.24
CA ASN A 104 -29.24 6.61 4.89
C ASN A 104 -30.40 7.53 5.30
N ALA A 105 -30.24 8.85 5.21
CA ALA A 105 -31.28 9.84 5.50
C ALA A 105 -32.26 10.06 4.33
N ARG A 106 -32.62 9.00 3.60
CA ARG A 106 -33.58 9.03 2.48
C ARG A 106 -35.03 8.92 2.99
N ASN A 107 -35.50 9.92 3.74
CA ASN A 107 -36.92 10.01 4.12
C ASN A 107 -37.41 11.44 4.34
N ILE A 108 -36.95 12.38 3.51
CA ILE A 108 -37.53 13.73 3.43
C ILE A 108 -37.64 14.07 1.95
N LEU A 109 -38.80 14.56 1.51
CA LEU A 109 -39.09 15.00 0.13
C LEU A 109 -37.96 15.87 -0.49
N GLU A 110 -37.25 16.61 0.34
CA GLU A 110 -36.08 17.43 -0.01
C GLU A 110 -34.89 16.62 -0.57
N ALA A 111 -34.69 15.37 -0.13
CA ALA A 111 -33.59 14.53 -0.61
C ALA A 111 -33.80 14.06 -2.05
N ILE A 112 -35.04 13.77 -2.44
CA ILE A 112 -35.39 13.40 -3.82
C ILE A 112 -35.25 14.63 -4.73
N ARG A 113 -35.68 15.80 -4.26
CA ARG A 113 -35.51 17.06 -4.99
C ARG A 113 -34.01 17.37 -5.23
N GLY A 114 -33.17 17.21 -4.21
CA GLY A 114 -31.74 17.44 -4.29
C GLY A 114 -30.99 16.49 -5.22
N GLU A 115 -31.33 15.19 -5.20
CA GLU A 115 -30.69 14.20 -6.08
C GLU A 115 -31.06 14.42 -7.56
N ILE A 116 -32.31 14.81 -7.86
CA ILE A 116 -32.73 15.09 -9.25
C ILE A 116 -32.05 16.35 -9.78
N LEU A 117 -31.94 17.40 -8.95
CA LEU A 117 -31.26 18.64 -9.34
C LEU A 117 -29.75 18.44 -9.52
N SER A 118 -29.13 17.51 -8.77
CA SER A 118 -27.69 17.24 -8.87
C SER A 118 -27.31 16.24 -9.96
N THR A 119 -28.23 15.36 -10.38
CA THR A 119 -27.93 14.23 -11.29
C THR A 119 -28.35 14.53 -12.74
N VAL A 120 -29.22 15.52 -12.97
CA VAL A 120 -29.72 15.86 -14.30
C VAL A 120 -29.31 17.28 -14.67
N GLU A 121 -28.45 17.41 -15.69
CA GLU A 121 -27.97 18.70 -16.17
C GLU A 121 -29.06 19.43 -16.99
N ASN A 122 -29.26 20.73 -16.74
CA ASN A 122 -30.31 21.63 -17.29
C ASN A 122 -31.72 21.58 -16.65
N VAL A 123 -31.87 21.08 -15.43
CA VAL A 123 -33.15 21.20 -14.69
C VAL A 123 -33.16 22.48 -13.84
N VAL A 124 -34.08 23.39 -14.13
CA VAL A 124 -34.18 24.70 -13.46
C VAL A 124 -35.09 24.68 -12.23
N ASP A 125 -36.12 23.84 -12.20
CA ASP A 125 -36.95 23.63 -10.99
C ASP A 125 -37.56 22.23 -10.95
N VAL A 126 -37.72 21.69 -9.74
CA VAL A 126 -38.30 20.38 -9.44
C VAL A 126 -39.25 20.55 -8.27
N TYR A 127 -40.50 20.12 -8.43
CA TYR A 127 -41.50 20.12 -7.36
C TYR A 127 -41.96 18.69 -7.10
N VAL A 128 -41.82 18.22 -5.84
CA VAL A 128 -42.21 16.87 -5.43
C VAL A 128 -43.35 16.97 -4.44
N THR A 129 -44.45 16.25 -4.70
CA THR A 129 -45.58 16.13 -3.78
C THR A 129 -45.82 14.67 -3.42
N HIS A 130 -46.24 14.43 -2.18
CA HIS A 130 -46.76 13.15 -1.74
C HIS A 130 -48.28 13.28 -1.65
N ASN A 131 -49.03 12.39 -2.30
CA ASN A 131 -50.48 12.37 -2.19
C ASN A 131 -50.88 11.60 -0.92
N PRO A 132 -51.39 12.25 0.13
CA PRO A 132 -51.95 11.54 1.28
C PRO A 132 -53.26 10.86 0.86
N LYS A 133 -53.44 9.59 1.24
CA LYS A 133 -54.76 8.96 1.25
C LYS A 133 -55.56 9.42 2.46
#